data_AF-A0A849DL65-F1
#
_entry.id   AF-A0A849DL65-F1
#
_cell.length_a   1.000
_cell.length_b   1.000
_cell.length_c   1.000
_cell.angle_alpha   90.00
_cell.angle_beta   90.00
_cell.angle_gamma   90.00
#
_symmetry.space_group_name_H-M   'P 1'
#
loop_
_entity.id
_entity.type
_entity.pdbx_description
1 polymer ?
#
loop_
_entity_poly.entity_id
_entity_poly.type
_entity_poly.pdbx_seq_one_letter_code
_entity_poly.pdbx_strand_id
1 'polypeptide(L)'
;MTGSSASAAEEFFVALKELRQAASTVSYGTLVREAARYETPIQISRQRLSDWFGGRAVPADPDVVRFLVDYLGRFASNVGYRPRPPPWWLRRHQMALRQRQANREVGGPPAAAALQADRLGRPVGDCDPLVLEVHPAVQAPGSGTVAVLPTYVSRATTQRCDKSSTGCSMTGGRSW
;
A
#
# COMPACT_ATOMS: atom_id res chain seq x y z
N MET A 1 -3.70 0.14 -40.86
CA MET A 1 -2.66 -0.29 -39.91
C MET A 1 -2.36 0.87 -38.96
N THR A 2 -3.24 1.11 -37.97
CA THR A 2 -2.94 2.03 -36.88
C THR A 2 -2.14 1.25 -35.85
N GLY A 3 -0.82 1.30 -35.95
CA GLY A 3 0.03 0.98 -34.82
C GLY A 3 -0.28 2.00 -33.74
N SER A 4 -1.22 1.68 -32.84
CA SER A 4 -1.49 2.47 -31.64
C SER A 4 -0.15 2.67 -30.96
N SER A 5 0.38 3.88 -31.01
CA SER A 5 1.57 4.24 -30.24
C SER A 5 1.25 3.89 -28.80
N ALA A 6 1.88 2.84 -28.28
CA ALA A 6 1.67 2.40 -26.92
C ALA A 6 1.80 3.62 -26.00
N SER A 7 0.86 3.75 -25.07
CA SER A 7 0.85 4.91 -24.20
C SER A 7 2.16 5.00 -23.43
N ALA A 8 2.62 6.21 -23.07
CA ALA A 8 3.88 6.34 -22.33
C ALA A 8 3.83 5.57 -20.98
N ALA A 9 2.64 5.46 -20.39
CA ALA A 9 2.40 4.62 -19.22
C ALA A 9 2.57 3.13 -19.52
N GLU A 10 2.02 2.64 -20.62
CA GLU A 10 2.16 1.26 -21.06
C GLU A 10 3.62 0.91 -21.36
N GLU A 11 4.35 1.77 -22.08
CA GLU A 11 5.79 1.59 -22.32
C GLU A 11 6.57 1.48 -21.00
N PHE A 12 6.25 2.31 -20.01
CA PHE A 12 6.88 2.25 -18.69
C PHE A 12 6.60 0.92 -17.98
N PHE A 13 5.35 0.47 -17.97
CA PHE A 13 4.97 -0.77 -17.31
C PHE A 13 5.50 -2.02 -18.00
N VAL A 14 5.52 -2.04 -19.34
CA VAL A 14 6.12 -3.10 -20.13
C VAL A 14 7.60 -3.22 -19.78
N ALA A 15 8.34 -2.12 -19.82
CA ALA A 15 9.76 -2.11 -19.46
C ALA A 15 9.97 -2.56 -18.00
N LEU A 16 9.14 -2.08 -17.06
CA LEU A 16 9.26 -2.45 -15.65
C LEU A 16 9.00 -3.95 -15.42
N LYS A 17 8.06 -4.53 -16.17
CA LYS A 17 7.73 -5.96 -16.13
C LYS A 17 8.86 -6.81 -16.72
N GLU A 18 9.44 -6.39 -17.85
CA GLU A 18 10.63 -7.05 -18.43
C GLU A 18 11.80 -7.05 -17.44
N LEU A 19 12.08 -5.89 -16.81
CA LEU A 19 13.12 -5.77 -15.79
C LEU A 19 12.84 -6.70 -14.60
N ARG A 20 11.58 -6.79 -14.16
CA ARG A 20 11.16 -7.68 -13.08
C ARG A 20 11.32 -9.16 -13.43
N GLN A 21 11.02 -9.54 -14.68
CA GLN A 21 11.18 -10.91 -15.17
C GLN A 21 12.66 -11.31 -15.24
N ALA A 22 13.51 -10.42 -15.74
CA ALA A 22 14.96 -10.61 -15.75
C ALA A 22 15.53 -10.75 -14.33
N ALA A 23 14.99 -9.99 -13.37
CA ALA A 23 15.32 -10.06 -11.94
C ALA A 23 14.38 -10.95 -11.12
N SER A 24 13.82 -12.02 -11.71
CA SER A 24 12.80 -12.87 -11.08
C SER A 24 13.25 -13.53 -9.76
N THR A 25 14.55 -13.68 -9.55
CA THR A 25 15.15 -14.20 -8.32
C THR A 25 14.89 -13.33 -7.08
N VAL A 26 14.64 -12.04 -7.26
CA VAL A 26 14.41 -11.11 -6.14
C VAL A 26 12.98 -11.25 -5.62
N SER A 27 12.80 -11.50 -4.33
CA SER A 27 11.47 -11.53 -3.70
C SER A 27 10.96 -10.11 -3.34
N TYR A 28 9.64 -9.92 -3.23
CA TYR A 28 9.08 -8.66 -2.72
C TYR A 28 9.54 -8.35 -1.28
N GLY A 29 9.71 -9.37 -0.43
CA GLY A 29 10.22 -9.18 0.92
C GLY A 29 11.64 -8.62 0.94
N THR A 30 12.49 -9.07 0.00
CA THR A 30 13.85 -8.56 -0.17
C THR A 30 13.85 -7.09 -0.59
N LEU A 31 12.98 -6.69 -1.54
CA LEU A 31 12.85 -5.31 -1.98
C LEU A 31 12.43 -4.37 -0.85
N VAL A 32 11.42 -4.75 -0.07
CA VAL A 32 10.96 -3.95 1.07
C VAL A 32 12.05 -3.80 2.12
N ARG A 33 12.75 -4.90 2.45
CA ARG A 33 13.85 -4.88 3.41
C ARG A 33 15.00 -4.00 2.95
N GLU A 34 15.34 -4.02 1.67
CA GLU A 34 16.43 -3.21 1.15
C GLU A 34 16.07 -1.73 1.01
N ALA A 35 14.83 -1.43 0.61
CA ALA A 35 14.32 -0.06 0.56
C ALA A 35 14.39 0.64 1.94
N ALA A 36 14.18 -0.12 3.02
CA ALA A 36 14.29 0.37 4.38
C ALA A 36 15.74 0.62 4.85
N ARG A 37 16.74 0.10 4.13
CA ARG A 37 18.17 0.26 4.45
C ARG A 37 18.85 1.40 3.70
N TYR A 38 18.13 2.06 2.79
CA TYR A 38 18.65 3.21 2.06
C TYR A 38 18.90 4.39 3.01
N GLU A 39 19.80 5.30 2.62
CA GLU A 39 20.14 6.49 3.41
C GLU A 39 18.90 7.34 3.76
N THR A 40 17.99 7.47 2.80
CA THR A 40 16.61 7.92 2.99
C THR A 40 15.68 6.71 2.99
N PRO A 41 15.15 6.27 4.16
CA PRO A 41 14.33 5.07 4.23
C PRO A 41 13.07 5.19 3.37
N ILE A 42 12.99 4.38 2.32
CA ILE A 42 11.85 4.41 1.39
C ILE A 42 10.80 3.43 1.91
N GLN A 43 9.66 3.97 2.35
CA GLN A 43 8.55 3.17 2.89
C GLN A 43 7.75 2.53 1.75
N ILE A 44 8.10 1.28 1.40
CA ILE A 44 7.43 0.52 0.36
C ILE A 44 6.74 -0.70 0.98
N SER A 45 5.44 -0.88 0.70
CA SER A 45 4.71 -2.10 1.09
C SER A 45 4.69 -3.13 -0.03
N ARG A 46 4.52 -4.42 0.32
CA ARG A 46 4.39 -5.51 -0.68
C ARG A 46 3.20 -5.30 -1.61
N GLN A 47 2.10 -4.76 -1.07
CA GLN A 47 0.90 -4.46 -1.86
C GLN A 47 1.21 -3.42 -2.94
N ARG A 48 1.92 -2.33 -2.58
CA ARG A 48 2.33 -1.30 -3.55
C ARG A 48 3.23 -1.86 -4.64
N LEU A 49 4.21 -2.70 -4.28
CA LEU A 49 5.05 -3.38 -5.27
C LEU A 49 4.20 -4.20 -6.26
N SER A 50 3.24 -4.97 -5.74
CA SER A 50 2.32 -5.76 -6.58
C SER A 50 1.51 -4.86 -7.52
N ASP A 51 0.97 -3.74 -7.01
CA ASP A 51 0.19 -2.80 -7.82
C ASP A 51 1.04 -2.10 -8.89
N TRP A 52 2.32 -1.82 -8.62
CA TRP A 52 3.25 -1.23 -9.58
C TRP A 52 3.66 -2.22 -10.67
N PHE A 53 4.09 -3.43 -10.31
CA PHE A 53 4.47 -4.46 -11.28
C PHE A 53 3.26 -5.00 -12.06
N GLY A 54 2.06 -4.92 -11.48
CA GLY A 54 0.80 -5.26 -12.14
C GLY A 54 0.22 -4.13 -13.02
N GLY A 55 0.88 -2.97 -13.10
CA GLY A 55 0.40 -1.83 -13.90
C GLY A 55 -0.83 -1.11 -13.34
N ARG A 56 -1.27 -1.46 -12.12
CA ARG A 56 -2.45 -0.86 -11.46
C ARG A 56 -2.17 0.53 -10.92
N ALA A 57 -0.93 0.79 -10.50
CA ALA A 57 -0.49 2.08 -9.98
C ALA A 57 0.87 2.49 -10.55
N VAL A 58 1.11 3.79 -10.69
CA VAL A 58 2.44 4.35 -10.97
C VAL A 58 3.01 4.84 -9.64
N PRO A 59 4.28 4.57 -9.30
CA PRO A 59 4.91 5.19 -8.13
C PRO A 59 4.80 6.72 -8.21
N ALA A 60 4.43 7.42 -7.14
CA ALA A 60 4.38 8.88 -7.18
C ALA A 60 5.77 9.50 -7.05
N ASP A 61 6.62 8.87 -6.25
CA ASP A 61 7.95 9.34 -5.89
C ASP A 61 9.00 8.85 -6.92
N PRO A 62 9.81 9.75 -7.51
CA PRO A 62 10.89 9.37 -8.42
C PRO A 62 12.00 8.56 -7.73
N ASP A 63 12.26 8.74 -6.44
CA ASP A 63 13.32 8.02 -5.74
C ASP A 63 13.00 6.54 -5.59
N VAL A 64 11.72 6.20 -5.42
CA VAL A 64 11.22 4.82 -5.50
C VAL A 64 11.56 4.20 -6.85
N VAL A 65 11.35 4.93 -7.95
CA VAL A 65 11.63 4.43 -9.31
C VAL A 65 13.13 4.21 -9.49
N ARG A 66 13.96 5.15 -9.04
CA ARG A 66 15.42 5.02 -9.09
C ARG A 66 15.89 3.80 -8.32
N PHE A 67 15.40 3.63 -7.08
CA PHE A 67 15.69 2.47 -6.25
C PHE A 67 15.33 1.15 -6.96
N LEU A 68 14.12 1.05 -7.53
CA LEU A 68 13.69 -0.17 -8.22
C LEU A 68 14.54 -0.47 -9.45
N VAL A 69 14.85 0.54 -10.27
CA VAL A 69 15.65 0.37 -11.49
C VAL A 69 17.09 0.00 -11.16
N ASP A 70 17.72 0.69 -10.21
CA ASP A 70 19.10 0.41 -9.81
C ASP A 70 19.22 -0.95 -9.14
N TYR A 71 18.33 -1.26 -8.20
CA TYR A 71 18.38 -2.52 -7.47
C TYR A 71 18.10 -3.70 -8.40
N LEU A 72 17.00 -3.69 -9.16
CA LEU A 72 16.67 -4.78 -10.08
C LEU A 72 17.65 -4.85 -11.26
N GLY A 73 18.15 -3.71 -11.73
CA GLY A 73 19.12 -3.63 -12.82
C GLY A 73 20.40 -4.41 -12.53
N ARG A 74 20.88 -4.40 -11.28
CA ARG A 74 22.04 -5.20 -10.86
C ARG A 74 21.80 -6.70 -11.02
N PHE A 75 20.63 -7.20 -10.60
CA PHE A 75 20.30 -8.63 -10.74
C PHE A 75 20.02 -9.01 -12.19
N ALA A 76 19.34 -8.15 -12.95
CA ALA A 76 19.05 -8.37 -14.36
C ALA A 76 20.34 -8.42 -15.20
N SER A 77 21.33 -7.57 -14.87
CA SER A 77 22.63 -7.53 -15.55
C SER A 77 23.39 -8.86 -15.41
N ASN A 78 23.23 -9.57 -14.29
CA ASN A 78 23.85 -10.89 -14.08
C ASN A 78 23.29 -11.96 -15.03
N VAL A 79 22.11 -11.74 -15.61
CA VAL A 79 21.45 -12.63 -16.59
C VAL A 79 21.67 -12.13 -18.03
N GLY A 80 22.53 -11.13 -18.23
CA GLY A 80 22.82 -10.55 -19.54
C GLY A 80 21.78 -9.55 -20.06
N TYR A 81 20.77 -9.19 -19.25
CA TYR A 81 19.85 -8.12 -19.59
C TYR A 81 20.59 -6.78 -19.55
N ARG A 82 20.44 -5.93 -20.58
CA ARG A 82 21.00 -4.58 -20.60
C ARG A 82 19.96 -3.59 -20.08
N PRO A 83 20.06 -3.13 -18.81
CA PRO A 83 19.10 -2.16 -18.28
C PRO A 83 19.18 -0.84 -19.05
N ARG A 84 18.02 -0.25 -19.31
CA ARG A 84 17.93 1.10 -19.88
C ARG A 84 18.51 2.13 -18.90
N PRO A 85 19.10 3.23 -19.38
CA PRO A 85 19.75 4.20 -18.51
C PRO A 85 18.73 4.92 -17.61
N PRO A 86 19.11 5.32 -16.36
CA PRO A 86 18.18 5.94 -15.41
C PRO A 86 17.40 7.15 -15.95
N PRO A 87 17.98 8.09 -16.75
CA PRO A 87 17.23 9.22 -17.29
C PRO A 87 16.07 8.82 -18.20
N TRP A 88 16.18 7.69 -18.91
CA TRP A 88 15.10 7.18 -19.75
C TRP A 88 13.90 6.76 -18.91
N TRP A 89 14.15 6.05 -17.80
CA TRP A 89 13.11 5.62 -16.86
C TRP A 89 12.36 6.79 -16.24
N LEU A 90 13.11 7.80 -15.75
CA LEU A 90 12.52 8.99 -15.14
C LEU A 90 11.67 9.78 -16.13
N ARG A 91 12.13 9.93 -17.39
CA ARG A 91 11.34 10.60 -18.43
C ARG A 91 10.02 9.87 -18.70
N ARG A 92 10.07 8.54 -18.84
CA ARG A 92 8.86 7.72 -19.09
C ARG A 92 7.92 7.72 -17.90
N HIS A 93 8.44 7.65 -16.69
CA HIS A 93 7.69 7.78 -15.45
C HIS A 93 6.94 9.12 -15.38
N GLN A 94 7.61 10.24 -15.65
CA GLN A 94 6.98 11.57 -15.67
C GLN A 94 5.88 11.68 -16.75
N MET A 95 6.10 11.09 -17.93
CA MET A 95 5.06 11.05 -18.98
C MET A 95 3.86 10.21 -18.55
N ALA A 96 4.09 9.06 -17.90
CA ALA A 96 3.04 8.20 -17.36
C ALA A 96 2.19 8.90 -16.29
N LEU A 97 2.84 9.66 -15.39
CA LEU A 97 2.15 10.46 -14.38
C LEU A 97 1.30 11.56 -15.02
N ARG A 98 1.86 12.32 -15.97
CA ARG A 98 1.12 13.36 -16.71
C ARG A 98 -0.08 12.79 -17.45
N GLN A 99 0.08 11.66 -18.11
CA GLN A 99 -1.01 11.00 -18.83
C GLN A 99 -2.12 10.54 -17.87
N ARG A 100 -1.77 9.96 -16.71
CA ARG A 100 -2.77 9.60 -15.70
C ARG A 100 -3.50 10.81 -15.14
N GLN A 101 -2.79 11.91 -14.93
CA GLN A 101 -3.39 13.14 -14.43
C GLN A 101 -4.35 13.73 -15.48
N ALA A 102 -3.95 13.81 -16.75
CA ALA A 102 -4.80 14.25 -17.84
C ALA A 102 -6.06 13.39 -17.98
N ASN A 103 -5.93 12.06 -17.86
CA ASN A 103 -7.08 11.14 -17.92
C ASN A 103 -8.07 11.35 -16.76
N ARG A 104 -7.62 11.80 -15.59
CA ARG A 104 -8.51 12.15 -14.47
C ARG A 104 -9.25 13.46 -14.69
N GLU A 105 -8.59 14.43 -15.30
CA GLU A 105 -9.19 15.73 -15.59
C GLU A 105 -10.23 15.63 -16.71
N VAL A 106 -9.95 14.86 -17.76
CA VAL A 106 -10.89 14.61 -18.87
C VAL A 106 -12.02 13.66 -18.46
N GLY A 107 -11.74 12.70 -17.56
CA GLY A 107 -12.70 11.67 -17.15
C GLY A 107 -13.62 12.04 -15.98
N GLY A 108 -13.48 13.24 -15.40
CA GLY A 108 -14.18 13.63 -14.18
C GLY A 108 -13.77 12.80 -12.95
N PRO A 109 -14.14 13.23 -11.72
CA PRO A 109 -13.93 12.43 -10.53
C PRO A 109 -14.59 11.06 -10.71
N PRO A 110 -13.96 9.95 -10.26
CA PRO A 110 -14.62 8.66 -10.34
C PRO A 110 -15.95 8.76 -9.60
N ALA A 111 -17.06 8.53 -10.31
CA ALA A 111 -18.40 8.44 -9.72
C ALA A 111 -18.49 7.40 -8.57
N ALA A 112 -17.45 6.59 -8.36
CA ALA A 112 -17.26 5.75 -7.19
C ALA A 112 -17.21 6.52 -5.86
N ALA A 113 -16.82 7.80 -5.83
CA ALA A 113 -16.95 8.61 -4.62
C ALA A 113 -18.41 9.01 -4.34
N ALA A 114 -19.21 9.23 -5.39
CA ALA A 114 -20.65 9.47 -5.26
C ALA A 114 -21.41 8.18 -4.86
N LEU A 115 -20.95 7.00 -5.31
CA LEU A 115 -21.51 5.71 -4.90
C LEU A 115 -21.06 5.23 -3.50
N GLN A 116 -19.94 5.73 -2.96
CA GLN A 116 -19.57 5.47 -1.56
C GLN A 116 -20.28 6.41 -0.58
N ALA A 117 -20.64 7.63 -0.98
CA ALA A 117 -21.57 8.46 -0.22
C ALA A 117 -22.98 7.83 -0.13
N ASP A 118 -23.35 6.98 -1.09
CA ASP A 118 -24.61 6.23 -1.09
C ASP A 118 -24.52 4.87 -0.34
N ARG A 119 -23.30 4.41 -0.02
CA ARG A 119 -23.06 3.16 0.73
C ARG A 119 -22.63 3.34 2.18
N LEU A 120 -22.14 4.53 2.55
CA LEU A 120 -22.12 4.96 3.93
C LEU A 120 -23.56 5.34 4.24
N GLY A 121 -24.33 4.38 4.76
CA GLY A 121 -25.77 4.52 4.99
C GLY A 121 -26.15 5.88 5.56
N ARG A 122 -27.35 6.35 5.19
CA ARG A 122 -27.94 7.62 5.60
C ARG A 122 -27.58 7.93 7.06
N PRO A 123 -27.05 9.12 7.39
CA PRO A 123 -26.73 9.47 8.76
C PRO A 123 -27.95 9.23 9.64
N VAL A 124 -27.77 8.55 10.78
CA VAL A 124 -28.85 8.05 11.66
C VAL A 124 -29.84 9.14 12.10
N GLY A 125 -29.45 10.42 12.01
CA GLY A 125 -30.33 11.56 12.28
C GLY A 125 -31.49 11.74 11.30
N ASP A 126 -31.42 11.16 10.09
CA ASP A 126 -32.45 11.27 9.04
C ASP A 126 -33.27 9.98 8.84
N CYS A 127 -33.12 8.99 9.72
CA CYS A 127 -33.94 7.78 9.70
C CYS A 127 -35.18 8.00 10.58
N ASP A 128 -36.38 7.91 9.97
CA ASP A 128 -37.64 7.93 10.70
C ASP A 128 -37.74 6.66 11.57
N PRO A 129 -37.74 6.77 12.91
CA PRO A 129 -37.73 5.62 13.80
C PRO A 129 -38.97 4.74 13.67
N LEU A 130 -40.07 5.26 13.10
CA LEU A 130 -41.30 4.50 12.90
C LEU A 130 -41.26 3.56 11.68
N VAL A 131 -40.33 3.77 10.75
CA VAL A 131 -40.19 2.95 9.53
C VAL A 131 -39.30 1.73 9.76
N LEU A 132 -38.41 1.75 10.75
CA LEU A 132 -37.46 0.68 11.01
C LEU A 132 -38.02 -0.47 11.87
N GLU A 133 -39.32 -0.43 12.22
CA GLU A 133 -39.98 -1.39 13.13
C GLU A 133 -39.15 -1.67 14.40
N VAL A 134 -38.32 -0.71 14.83
CA VAL A 134 -37.56 -0.84 16.05
C VAL A 134 -38.56 -0.68 17.18
N HIS A 135 -38.95 -1.81 17.76
CA HIS A 135 -39.78 -1.82 18.94
C HIS A 135 -39.16 -0.88 19.98
N PRO A 136 -39.94 0.06 20.55
CA PRO A 136 -39.43 0.89 21.63
C PRO A 136 -38.85 -0.03 22.69
N ALA A 137 -37.65 0.32 23.17
CA ALA A 137 -36.98 -0.46 24.21
C ALA A 137 -37.98 -0.73 25.33
N VAL A 138 -38.20 -2.02 25.61
CA VAL A 138 -39.07 -2.47 26.69
C VAL A 138 -38.59 -1.77 27.95
N GLN A 139 -39.39 -0.82 28.45
CA GLN A 139 -39.18 -0.27 29.78
C GLN A 139 -39.48 -1.40 30.75
N ALA A 140 -38.44 -2.09 31.22
CA ALA A 140 -38.58 -3.06 32.28
C ALA A 140 -39.02 -2.31 33.55
N PRO A 141 -40.21 -2.58 34.11
CA PRO A 141 -40.60 -2.00 35.38
C PRO A 141 -39.80 -2.70 36.47
N GLY A 142 -38.73 -2.06 36.93
CA GLY A 142 -37.85 -2.64 37.95
C GLY A 142 -36.46 -2.03 37.96
N SER A 143 -36.37 -0.71 38.21
CA SER A 143 -35.13 -0.11 38.70
C SER A 143 -34.92 -0.55 40.16
N GLY A 144 -34.54 -1.81 40.35
CA GLY A 144 -34.30 -2.42 41.64
C GLY A 144 -33.12 -3.37 41.54
N THR A 145 -31.98 -2.93 42.08
CA THR A 145 -30.72 -3.67 42.26
C THR A 145 -29.93 -3.97 40.98
N VAL A 146 -28.81 -3.25 40.85
CA VAL A 146 -27.77 -3.56 39.87
C VAL A 146 -27.23 -4.95 40.22
N ALA A 147 -27.63 -5.97 39.47
CA ALA A 147 -27.03 -7.28 39.58
C ALA A 147 -25.53 -7.12 39.30
N VAL A 148 -24.72 -7.39 40.33
CA VAL A 148 -23.25 -7.38 40.26
C VAL A 148 -22.86 -8.24 39.06
N LEU A 149 -22.36 -7.60 38.01
CA LEU A 149 -21.85 -8.29 36.85
C LEU A 149 -20.74 -9.24 37.31
N PRO A 150 -20.74 -10.51 36.88
CA PRO A 150 -19.68 -11.44 37.25
C PRO A 150 -18.33 -10.85 36.84
N THR A 151 -17.40 -10.81 37.80
CA THR A 151 -16.05 -10.32 37.63
C THR A 151 -15.43 -10.95 36.39
N TYR A 152 -14.99 -10.11 35.46
CA TYR A 152 -14.37 -10.52 34.21
C TYR A 152 -13.23 -11.51 34.46
N VAL A 153 -13.41 -12.77 34.09
CA VAL A 153 -12.36 -13.79 34.15
C VAL A 153 -11.50 -13.64 32.90
N SER A 154 -10.27 -13.17 33.08
CA SER A 154 -9.28 -13.04 32.00
C SER A 154 -9.02 -14.41 31.37
N ARG A 155 -9.38 -14.59 30.10
CA ARG A 155 -9.02 -15.79 29.33
C ARG A 155 -7.58 -15.65 28.85
N ALA A 156 -6.78 -16.71 29.00
CA ALA A 156 -5.35 -16.79 28.67
C ALA A 156 -4.99 -16.57 27.18
N THR A 157 -5.95 -16.23 26.32
CA THR A 157 -5.76 -16.11 24.86
C THR A 157 -5.18 -14.76 24.42
N THR A 158 -5.08 -13.76 25.30
CA THR A 158 -4.52 -12.44 24.97
C THR A 158 -3.02 -12.29 25.24
N GLN A 159 -2.34 -13.35 25.70
CA GLN A 159 -0.92 -13.28 26.04
C GLN A 159 -0.03 -13.75 24.89
N ARG A 160 -0.10 -13.08 23.72
CA ARG A 160 0.96 -13.21 22.72
C ARG A 160 1.00 -11.99 21.81
N CYS A 161 1.96 -11.10 22.10
CA CYS A 161 2.82 -10.35 21.18
C CYS A 161 3.21 -9.00 21.81
N ASP A 162 3.93 -9.03 22.92
CA ASP A 162 4.77 -7.89 23.32
C ASP A 162 6.09 -8.42 23.89
N LYS A 163 7.05 -8.68 23.00
CA LYS A 163 8.46 -8.94 23.33
C LYS A 163 9.31 -8.45 22.16
N SER A 164 9.65 -7.17 22.15
CA SER A 164 10.89 -6.69 21.52
C SER A 164 11.23 -5.27 22.00
N SER A 165 11.53 -5.14 23.30
CA SER A 165 12.24 -3.97 23.83
C SER A 165 13.11 -4.36 25.03
N THR A 166 14.28 -4.92 24.75
CA THR A 166 15.47 -4.87 25.63
C THR A 166 16.65 -5.21 24.72
N GLY A 167 17.54 -4.29 24.33
CA GLY A 167 18.36 -3.49 25.23
C GLY A 167 19.60 -4.29 25.60
N CYS A 168 20.55 -4.45 24.67
CA CYS A 168 21.87 -5.01 24.97
C CYS A 168 22.94 -4.15 24.31
N SER A 169 23.35 -3.11 25.04
CA SER A 169 24.57 -2.37 24.77
C SER A 169 25.75 -3.23 25.21
N MET A 170 26.65 -3.57 24.29
CA MET A 170 27.98 -4.04 24.64
C MET A 170 29.00 -2.96 24.29
N THR A 171 29.30 -2.14 25.30
CA THR A 171 30.54 -1.37 25.41
C THR A 171 31.67 -2.36 25.67
N GLY A 172 32.49 -2.61 24.65
CA GLY A 172 33.75 -3.33 24.76
C GLY A 172 34.89 -2.44 24.30
N GLY A 173 35.48 -1.71 25.25
CA GLY A 173 36.73 -0.99 25.02
C GLY A 173 37.89 -1.96 24.78
N ARG A 174 38.82 -1.56 23.93
CA ARG A 174 40.19 -2.08 23.91
C ARG A 174 41.14 -0.95 23.54
N SER A 175 41.84 -0.48 24.55
CA SER A 175 43.22 -0.02 24.47
C SER A 175 44.07 -1.13 23.85
N TRP A 176 44.99 -0.83 22.93
CA TRP A 176 46.43 -0.61 23.15
C TRP A 176 46.98 0.07 21.89
#